data_AF-G0UKS5-F1
#
_entry.id   AF-G0UKS5-F1
#
_cell.length_a   1.000
_cell.length_b   1.000
_cell.length_c   1.000
_cell.angle_alpha   90.00
_cell.angle_beta   90.00
_cell.angle_gamma   90.00
#
_symmetry.space_group_name_H-M   'P 1'
#
loop_
_entity.id
_entity.type
_entity.pdbx_description
1 polymer ?
#
loop_
_entity_poly.entity_id
_entity_poly.type
_entity_poly.pdbx_seq_one_letter_code
_entity_poly.pdbx_strand_id
1 'polypeptide(L)'
;MERPNPVVAVANQSSYRVPDAQIAICVEHGGAAVLCVTAGKVGRKGRKAAFGATLFWVTCPNLNNIIARLERHGAVGAVQSLINNDCDVSEAHVASHLHYEKRAKELLDPERWKLFDAHFGAGAVDSPRGRKYGNAAVSHATDIKCLHALVAQSLCGAPNPIGDAVLRYVLVMAERVRLFKSSQRTCCAHEDNCERIACSGMDDRNDKLILEEDMLMDSTSLAEFVRRFVLEKENHVCDSSGEVNADSFCSAALEVVTFLDGRPPKARKKYRIN
;
A
#
# COMPACT_ATOMS: atom_id res chain seq x y z
N MET A 1 9.20 -6.44 43.20
CA MET A 1 9.30 -5.39 42.16
C MET A 1 9.29 -6.08 40.81
N GLU A 2 8.24 -5.90 40.00
CA GLU A 2 8.25 -6.38 38.61
C GLU A 2 9.35 -5.66 37.84
N ARG A 3 10.22 -6.42 37.15
CA ARG A 3 11.19 -5.83 36.22
C ARG A 3 10.39 -5.13 35.12
N PRO A 4 10.64 -3.83 34.83
CA PRO A 4 9.89 -3.12 33.81
C PRO A 4 10.05 -3.83 32.47
N ASN A 5 8.93 -4.13 31.81
CA ASN A 5 8.93 -4.71 30.47
C ASN A 5 9.68 -3.74 29.53
N PRO A 6 10.75 -4.15 28.85
CA PRO A 6 11.52 -3.29 27.95
C PRO A 6 10.64 -2.61 26.89
N VAL A 7 9.60 -3.28 26.41
CA VAL A 7 8.63 -2.76 25.43
C VAL A 7 7.83 -1.55 25.94
N VAL A 8 7.68 -1.43 27.26
CA VAL A 8 6.92 -0.37 27.95
C VAL A 8 7.84 0.75 28.45
N ALA A 9 9.13 0.47 28.66
CA ALA A 9 10.12 1.42 29.17
C ALA A 9 10.51 2.50 28.14
N VAL A 10 10.54 2.16 26.85
CA VAL A 10 10.95 3.09 25.76
C VAL A 10 9.80 4.01 25.31
N ALA A 11 8.61 3.83 25.86
CA ALA A 11 7.41 4.30 25.22
C ALA A 11 6.90 5.58 25.88
N ASN A 12 7.46 6.70 25.43
CA ASN A 12 6.96 8.01 25.79
C ASN A 12 5.61 8.23 25.08
N GLN A 13 4.57 8.66 25.81
CA GLN A 13 3.29 8.99 25.17
C GLN A 13 3.46 10.11 24.13
N SER A 14 4.47 10.98 24.31
CA SER A 14 4.80 12.02 23.33
C SER A 14 5.41 11.48 22.04
N SER A 15 5.89 10.23 22.01
CA SER A 15 6.39 9.58 20.80
C SER A 15 5.33 8.76 20.09
N TYR A 16 4.15 8.54 20.69
CA TYR A 16 3.10 7.71 20.11
C TYR A 16 2.62 8.23 18.76
N ARG A 17 2.75 7.40 17.71
CA ARG A 17 2.46 7.76 16.31
C ARG A 17 3.20 9.02 15.83
N VAL A 18 4.37 9.27 16.39
CA VAL A 18 5.34 10.24 15.85
C VAL A 18 6.31 9.45 14.98
N PRO A 19 6.46 9.80 13.68
CA PRO A 19 7.46 9.17 12.82
C PRO A 19 8.86 9.25 13.43
N ASP A 20 9.58 8.13 13.45
CA ASP A 20 11.00 8.09 13.76
C ASP A 20 11.81 8.64 12.58
N ALA A 21 11.37 8.34 11.35
CA ALA A 21 11.97 8.85 10.13
C ALA A 21 10.96 8.92 8.97
N GLN A 22 11.09 9.94 8.13
CA GLN A 22 10.45 9.99 6.81
C GLN A 22 11.32 9.20 5.83
N ILE A 23 10.77 8.18 5.17
CA ILE A 23 11.55 7.28 4.29
C ILE A 23 11.24 7.53 2.82
N ALA A 24 9.95 7.65 2.48
CA ALA A 24 9.52 8.02 1.14
C ALA A 24 8.80 9.36 1.19
N ILE A 25 9.05 10.21 0.21
CA ILE A 25 8.49 11.57 0.12
C ILE A 25 7.56 11.68 -1.08
N CYS A 26 6.52 12.52 -0.93
CA CYS A 26 5.86 13.12 -2.08
C CYS A 26 5.81 14.64 -1.84
N VAL A 27 6.12 15.41 -2.87
CA VAL A 27 6.28 16.87 -2.82
C VAL A 27 4.99 17.54 -2.32
N GLU A 28 3.84 17.07 -2.79
CA GLU A 28 2.51 17.59 -2.43
C GLU A 28 2.23 17.56 -0.92
N HIS A 29 2.66 16.50 -0.21
CA HIS A 29 2.29 16.28 1.19
C HIS A 29 3.47 16.24 2.15
N GLY A 30 4.71 16.37 1.66
CA GLY A 30 5.94 16.27 2.45
C GLY A 30 6.25 14.84 2.94
N GLY A 31 5.46 13.84 2.59
CA GLY A 31 5.66 12.47 3.03
C GLY A 31 4.74 11.45 2.36
N ALA A 32 5.28 10.25 2.11
CA ALA A 32 4.55 9.13 1.52
C ALA A 32 4.61 7.86 2.34
N ALA A 33 5.75 7.56 2.95
CA ALA A 33 5.87 6.48 3.93
C ALA A 33 6.92 6.80 5.01
N VAL A 34 6.66 6.30 6.22
CA VAL A 34 7.49 6.57 7.41
C VAL A 34 7.89 5.27 8.11
N LEU A 35 9.02 5.34 8.81
CA LEU A 35 9.32 4.46 9.93
C LEU A 35 8.64 5.03 11.19
N CYS A 36 7.84 4.22 11.87
CA CYS A 36 7.25 4.58 13.17
C CYS A 36 7.14 3.34 14.06
N VAL A 37 8.07 3.21 15.00
CA VAL A 37 8.20 2.06 15.89
C VAL A 37 7.19 2.09 17.04
N THR A 38 6.67 3.27 17.40
CA THR A 38 5.74 3.44 18.54
C THR A 38 4.30 3.71 18.09
N ALA A 39 3.78 2.90 17.18
CA ALA A 39 2.39 2.99 16.69
C ALA A 39 1.46 1.87 17.20
N GLY A 40 1.94 1.00 18.11
CA GLY A 40 1.13 -0.08 18.70
C GLY A 40 -0.06 0.44 19.54
N LYS A 41 -1.19 -0.29 19.55
CA LYS A 41 -2.39 0.12 20.30
C LYS A 41 -2.07 0.24 21.79
N VAL A 42 -2.26 1.46 22.34
CA VAL A 42 -2.23 1.70 23.78
C VAL A 42 -3.37 0.92 24.44
N GLY A 43 -3.07 0.18 25.50
CA GLY A 43 -4.11 -0.44 26.32
C GLY A 43 -4.92 0.62 27.07
N ARG A 44 -6.25 0.47 27.14
CA ARG A 44 -7.09 1.28 28.04
C ARG A 44 -6.53 1.20 29.48
N LYS A 45 -6.68 2.27 30.27
CA LYS A 45 -6.25 2.44 31.68
C LYS A 45 -4.76 2.79 31.90
N GLY A 46 -4.27 3.89 31.33
CA GLY A 46 -2.98 4.49 31.73
C GLY A 46 -1.72 3.70 31.34
N ARG A 47 -1.82 2.77 30.37
CA ARG A 47 -0.63 2.07 29.85
C ARG A 47 0.13 3.01 28.92
N LYS A 48 1.46 2.94 28.96
CA LYS A 48 2.37 3.71 28.10
C LYS A 48 2.25 3.25 26.65
N ALA A 49 2.82 4.01 25.70
CA ALA A 49 2.95 3.57 24.30
C ALA A 49 3.64 2.18 24.24
N ALA A 50 3.68 1.52 23.10
CA ALA A 50 4.39 0.26 22.97
C ALA A 50 5.11 0.18 21.64
N PHE A 51 6.24 -0.54 21.64
CA PHE A 51 6.88 -0.97 20.41
C PHE A 51 5.86 -1.77 19.58
N GLY A 52 5.56 -1.27 18.39
CA GLY A 52 4.57 -1.81 17.49
C GLY A 52 5.16 -2.90 16.60
N ALA A 53 4.32 -3.85 16.23
CA ALA A 53 4.67 -4.92 15.31
C ALA A 53 4.66 -4.46 13.82
N THR A 54 4.22 -3.22 13.58
CA THR A 54 4.17 -2.57 12.26
C THR A 54 5.15 -1.40 12.32
N LEU A 55 6.16 -1.40 11.47
CA LEU A 55 7.21 -0.38 11.46
C LEU A 55 7.03 0.61 10.32
N PHE A 56 6.55 0.15 9.17
CA PHE A 56 6.38 0.99 7.99
C PHE A 56 4.92 1.36 7.79
N TRP A 57 4.68 2.64 7.54
CA TRP A 57 3.33 3.19 7.42
C TRP A 57 3.21 4.11 6.21
N VAL A 58 2.16 3.95 5.40
CA VAL A 58 1.81 4.92 4.36
C VAL A 58 1.26 6.19 5.01
N THR A 59 1.79 7.34 4.63
CA THR A 59 1.39 8.65 5.17
C THR A 59 0.82 9.60 4.12
N CYS A 60 1.10 9.37 2.82
CA CYS A 60 0.48 10.14 1.75
C CYS A 60 -1.05 9.97 1.79
N PRO A 61 -1.84 11.05 1.90
CA PRO A 61 -3.29 10.98 1.95
C PRO A 61 -3.92 10.37 0.70
N ASN A 62 -3.41 10.69 -0.48
CA ASN A 62 -3.94 10.17 -1.75
C ASN A 62 -3.71 8.66 -1.85
N LEU A 63 -2.50 8.19 -1.50
CA LEU A 63 -2.19 6.75 -1.47
C LEU A 63 -3.02 6.01 -0.43
N ASN A 64 -3.11 6.54 0.80
CA ASN A 64 -3.98 5.95 1.82
C ASN A 64 -5.44 5.84 1.34
N ASN A 65 -5.97 6.86 0.68
CA ASN A 65 -7.36 6.85 0.21
C ASN A 65 -7.60 5.78 -0.88
N ILE A 66 -6.74 5.70 -1.89
CA ILE A 66 -6.92 4.71 -2.96
C ILE A 66 -6.72 3.28 -2.44
N ILE A 67 -5.73 3.04 -1.58
CA ILE A 67 -5.48 1.71 -1.00
C ILE A 67 -6.66 1.32 -0.11
N ALA A 68 -7.15 2.22 0.75
CA ALA A 68 -8.33 1.96 1.57
C ALA A 68 -9.60 1.70 0.73
N ARG A 69 -9.70 2.25 -0.47
CA ARG A 69 -10.79 1.94 -1.40
C ARG A 69 -10.62 0.51 -1.92
N LEU A 70 -9.46 0.15 -2.47
CA LEU A 70 -9.19 -1.23 -2.92
C LEU A 70 -9.51 -2.25 -1.81
N GLU A 71 -9.04 -2.01 -0.58
CA GLU A 71 -9.33 -2.88 0.56
C GLU A 71 -10.83 -3.01 0.87
N ARG A 72 -11.58 -1.90 0.79
CA ARG A 72 -13.04 -1.90 1.00
C ARG A 72 -13.78 -2.69 -0.07
N HIS A 73 -13.27 -2.70 -1.30
CA HIS A 73 -13.81 -3.49 -2.42
C HIS A 73 -13.29 -4.94 -2.44
N GLY A 74 -12.74 -5.44 -1.33
CA GLY A 74 -12.42 -6.86 -1.16
C GLY A 74 -11.03 -7.28 -1.64
N ALA A 75 -10.17 -6.33 -2.03
CA ALA A 75 -8.83 -6.61 -2.55
C ALA A 75 -7.97 -7.48 -1.63
N VAL A 76 -8.06 -7.30 -0.30
CA VAL A 76 -7.32 -8.16 0.66
C VAL A 76 -7.77 -9.62 0.54
N GLY A 77 -9.08 -9.87 0.44
CA GLY A 77 -9.61 -11.22 0.28
C GLY A 77 -9.18 -11.85 -1.05
N ALA A 78 -9.27 -11.08 -2.14
CA ALA A 78 -8.87 -11.54 -3.47
C ALA A 78 -7.38 -11.89 -3.54
N VAL A 79 -6.50 -11.03 -3.02
CA VAL A 79 -5.06 -11.28 -3.00
C VAL A 79 -4.69 -12.41 -2.03
N GLN A 80 -5.35 -12.52 -0.87
CA GLN A 80 -5.14 -13.68 0.02
C GLN A 80 -5.55 -14.99 -0.67
N SER A 81 -6.67 -14.99 -1.40
CA SER A 81 -7.09 -16.14 -2.19
C SER A 81 -6.07 -16.49 -3.26
N LEU A 82 -5.48 -15.49 -3.94
CA LEU A 82 -4.40 -15.72 -4.89
C LEU A 82 -3.18 -16.37 -4.23
N ILE A 83 -2.68 -15.84 -3.10
CA ILE A 83 -1.55 -16.42 -2.36
C ILE A 83 -1.81 -17.87 -1.96
N ASN A 84 -3.04 -18.21 -1.60
CA ASN A 84 -3.39 -19.57 -1.19
C ASN A 84 -3.43 -20.57 -2.35
N ASN A 85 -3.62 -20.10 -3.59
CA ASN A 85 -3.88 -20.95 -4.75
C ASN A 85 -2.78 -20.90 -5.83
N ASP A 86 -1.86 -19.95 -5.76
CA ASP A 86 -0.77 -19.76 -6.72
C ASP A 86 0.58 -19.85 -5.99
N CYS A 87 1.36 -20.89 -6.29
CA CYS A 87 2.61 -21.18 -5.59
C CYS A 87 3.66 -20.10 -5.78
N ASP A 88 3.78 -19.55 -7.00
CA ASP A 88 4.81 -18.57 -7.33
C ASP A 88 4.54 -17.26 -6.59
N VAL A 89 3.27 -16.83 -6.54
CA VAL A 89 2.86 -15.67 -5.75
C VAL A 89 3.08 -15.90 -4.25
N SER A 90 2.77 -17.09 -3.76
CA SER A 90 2.96 -17.46 -2.36
C SER A 90 4.43 -17.42 -1.95
N GLU A 91 5.30 -18.05 -2.73
CA GLU A 91 6.74 -18.07 -2.49
C GLU A 91 7.34 -16.67 -2.53
N ALA A 92 6.96 -15.86 -3.52
CA ALA A 92 7.42 -14.47 -3.62
C ALA A 92 6.98 -13.62 -2.42
N HIS A 93 5.73 -13.78 -1.96
CA HIS A 93 5.22 -13.12 -0.75
C HIS A 93 5.99 -13.55 0.50
N VAL A 94 6.17 -14.86 0.70
CA VAL A 94 6.89 -15.41 1.84
C VAL A 94 8.36 -14.94 1.85
N ALA A 95 9.03 -14.94 0.70
CA ALA A 95 10.40 -14.46 0.56
C ALA A 95 10.54 -12.97 0.93
N SER A 96 9.50 -12.16 0.69
CA SER A 96 9.49 -10.73 0.99
C SER A 96 9.64 -10.41 2.49
N HIS A 97 9.33 -11.35 3.39
CA HIS A 97 9.50 -11.16 4.84
C HIS A 97 10.97 -10.98 5.22
N LEU A 98 11.90 -11.63 4.52
CA LEU A 98 13.34 -11.48 4.75
C LEU A 98 13.83 -10.09 4.33
N HIS A 99 13.30 -9.54 3.24
CA HIS A 99 13.60 -8.16 2.82
C HIS A 99 13.11 -7.14 3.85
N TYR A 100 11.91 -7.35 4.40
CA TYR A 100 11.39 -6.55 5.50
C TYR A 100 12.29 -6.60 6.74
N GLU A 101 12.64 -7.80 7.21
CA GLU A 101 13.47 -7.97 8.41
C GLU A 101 14.86 -7.33 8.24
N LYS A 102 15.47 -7.52 7.06
CA LYS A 102 16.74 -6.86 6.71
C LYS A 102 16.63 -5.34 6.78
N ARG A 103 15.60 -4.77 6.14
CA ARG A 103 15.39 -3.32 6.11
C ARG A 103 15.08 -2.74 7.49
N ALA A 104 14.28 -3.45 8.30
CA ALA A 104 14.02 -3.07 9.67
C ALA A 104 15.31 -3.05 10.51
N LYS A 105 16.18 -4.05 10.35
CA LYS A 105 17.48 -4.11 11.03
C LYS A 105 18.43 -2.97 10.63
N GLU A 106 18.41 -2.55 9.37
CA GLU A 106 19.22 -1.42 8.89
C GLU A 106 18.76 -0.07 9.48
N LEU A 107 17.45 0.10 9.70
CA LEU A 107 16.86 1.37 10.12
C LEU A 107 16.74 1.52 11.64
N LEU A 108 16.72 0.41 12.38
CA LEU A 108 16.65 0.43 13.84
C LEU A 108 18.05 0.45 14.46
N ASP A 109 18.23 1.21 15.54
CA ASP A 109 19.43 1.08 16.35
C ASP A 109 19.53 -0.33 16.97
N PRO A 110 20.74 -0.78 17.37
CA PRO A 110 20.94 -2.15 17.85
C PRO A 110 20.04 -2.57 19.01
N GLU A 111 19.71 -1.65 19.93
CA GLU A 111 18.83 -1.96 21.06
C GLU A 111 17.38 -2.14 20.61
N ARG A 112 16.89 -1.23 19.77
CA ARG A 112 15.54 -1.33 19.18
C ARG A 112 15.39 -2.57 18.32
N TRP A 113 16.40 -2.92 17.52
CA TRP A 113 16.38 -4.15 16.73
C TRP A 113 16.31 -5.39 17.62
N LYS A 114 17.16 -5.48 18.65
CA LYS A 114 17.15 -6.60 19.60
C LYS A 114 15.79 -6.77 20.26
N LEU A 115 15.13 -5.66 20.62
CA LEU A 115 13.79 -5.68 21.18
C LEU A 115 12.75 -6.15 20.16
N PHE A 116 12.80 -5.63 18.93
CA PHE A 116 11.88 -6.02 17.87
C PHE A 116 11.99 -7.51 17.53
N ASP A 117 13.21 -8.00 17.29
CA ASP A 117 13.48 -9.39 16.91
C ASP A 117 13.03 -10.37 18.00
N ALA A 118 13.30 -10.07 19.28
CA ALA A 118 12.89 -10.90 20.41
C ALA A 118 11.36 -11.00 20.59
N HIS A 119 10.59 -10.02 20.09
CA HIS A 119 9.13 -9.96 20.29
C HIS A 119 8.32 -10.32 19.05
N PHE A 120 8.88 -10.10 17.86
CA PHE A 120 8.16 -10.24 16.59
C PHE A 120 8.95 -11.03 15.54
N GLY A 121 10.27 -10.94 15.53
CA GLY A 121 11.12 -11.56 14.51
C GLY A 121 11.45 -13.03 14.79
N ALA A 122 12.60 -13.47 14.29
CA ALA A 122 13.08 -14.84 14.45
C ALA A 122 13.39 -15.16 15.92
N GLY A 123 13.79 -14.16 16.72
CA GLY A 123 14.00 -14.31 18.15
C GLY A 123 12.73 -14.65 18.96
N ALA A 124 11.54 -14.50 18.38
CA ALA A 124 10.26 -14.72 19.05
C ALA A 124 9.69 -16.14 18.92
N VAL A 125 10.41 -17.07 18.30
CA VAL A 125 9.95 -18.46 18.04
C VAL A 125 9.51 -19.17 19.32
N ASP A 126 10.28 -19.04 20.40
CA ASP A 126 9.97 -19.66 21.70
C ASP A 126 9.06 -18.80 22.58
N SER A 127 8.59 -17.65 22.09
CA SER A 127 7.68 -16.80 22.84
C SER A 127 6.26 -17.40 22.83
N PRO A 128 5.44 -17.16 23.87
CA PRO A 128 4.04 -17.61 23.89
C PRO A 128 3.18 -17.09 22.73
N ARG A 129 3.65 -16.05 22.02
CA ARG A 129 2.95 -15.46 20.86
C ARG A 129 3.47 -15.98 19.52
N GLY A 130 4.57 -16.73 19.54
CA GLY A 130 5.30 -17.21 18.39
C GLY A 130 5.92 -16.09 17.54
N ARG A 131 6.71 -16.52 16.55
CA ARG A 131 7.23 -15.65 15.48
C ARG A 131 6.08 -14.93 14.76
N LYS A 132 6.36 -13.71 14.29
CA LYS A 132 5.52 -12.98 13.37
C LYS A 132 6.23 -12.75 12.05
N TYR A 133 5.45 -12.47 11.01
CA TYR A 133 5.98 -12.30 9.66
C TYR A 133 5.60 -10.93 9.09
N GLY A 134 6.55 -10.33 8.38
CA GLY A 134 6.37 -9.15 7.56
C GLY A 134 5.98 -7.88 8.30
N ASN A 135 5.81 -6.81 7.53
CA ASN A 135 5.21 -5.58 8.04
C ASN A 135 3.75 -5.86 8.44
N ALA A 136 3.36 -5.42 9.63
CA ALA A 136 2.08 -5.72 10.29
C ALA A 136 1.96 -7.04 11.06
N ALA A 137 3.03 -7.84 11.08
CA ALA A 137 3.24 -8.96 12.01
C ALA A 137 2.09 -9.97 12.04
N VAL A 138 1.89 -10.63 10.91
CA VAL A 138 0.92 -11.73 10.79
C VAL A 138 1.44 -13.01 11.46
N SER A 139 0.54 -13.97 11.73
CA SER A 139 0.89 -15.20 12.44
C SER A 139 1.44 -16.29 11.51
N HIS A 140 1.00 -16.34 10.26
CA HIS A 140 1.52 -17.27 9.25
C HIS A 140 2.22 -16.52 8.12
N ALA A 141 3.25 -17.12 7.52
CA ALA A 141 4.05 -16.47 6.50
C ALA A 141 3.25 -16.15 5.21
N THR A 142 2.17 -16.88 4.95
CA THR A 142 1.28 -16.67 3.80
C THR A 142 0.14 -15.68 4.08
N ASP A 143 -0.02 -15.24 5.33
CA ASP A 143 -1.11 -14.32 5.68
C ASP A 143 -0.82 -12.90 5.18
N ILE A 144 -1.89 -12.18 4.85
CA ILE A 144 -1.88 -10.73 4.67
C ILE A 144 -2.90 -10.07 5.58
N LYS A 145 -2.49 -8.96 6.22
CA LYS A 145 -3.39 -8.18 7.09
C LYS A 145 -4.10 -7.06 6.35
N CYS A 146 -3.34 -6.29 5.58
CA CYS A 146 -3.81 -5.16 4.79
C CYS A 146 -2.80 -4.82 3.69
N LEU A 147 -3.29 -4.22 2.59
CA LEU A 147 -2.45 -3.75 1.49
C LEU A 147 -1.63 -2.52 1.91
N HIS A 148 -2.13 -1.71 2.84
CA HIS A 148 -1.37 -0.57 3.38
C HIS A 148 -0.01 -0.99 3.92
N ALA A 149 0.07 -2.11 4.63
CA ALA A 149 1.33 -2.57 5.20
C ALA A 149 2.32 -3.04 4.13
N LEU A 150 1.83 -3.72 3.09
CA LEU A 150 2.65 -4.22 1.98
C LEU A 150 3.15 -3.06 1.13
N VAL A 151 2.29 -2.08 0.81
CA VAL A 151 2.69 -0.86 0.09
C VAL A 151 3.68 -0.03 0.91
N ALA A 152 3.46 0.10 2.23
CA ALA A 152 4.41 0.79 3.10
C ALA A 152 5.79 0.11 3.11
N GLN A 153 5.81 -1.23 3.10
CA GLN A 153 7.06 -1.99 3.02
C GLN A 153 7.82 -1.66 1.74
N SER A 154 7.16 -1.71 0.58
CA SER A 154 7.73 -1.31 -0.72
C SER A 154 8.27 0.12 -0.72
N LEU A 155 7.46 1.10 -0.29
CA LEU A 155 7.87 2.50 -0.26
C LEU A 155 9.04 2.75 0.70
N CYS A 156 9.17 1.96 1.77
CA CYS A 156 10.28 2.08 2.71
C CYS A 156 11.58 1.37 2.25
N GLY A 157 11.64 0.92 0.99
CA GLY A 157 12.83 0.32 0.40
C GLY A 157 13.03 -1.15 0.80
N ALA A 158 11.99 -1.83 1.27
CA ALA A 158 11.98 -3.27 1.42
C ALA A 158 11.12 -3.88 0.30
N PRO A 159 11.70 -4.55 -0.71
CA PRO A 159 10.93 -5.14 -1.78
C PRO A 159 9.79 -6.01 -1.26
N ASN A 160 8.57 -5.72 -1.72
CA ASN A 160 7.38 -6.52 -1.48
C ASN A 160 6.63 -6.67 -2.80
N PRO A 161 6.56 -7.87 -3.41
CA PRO A 161 6.03 -8.01 -4.76
C PRO A 161 4.57 -7.58 -4.87
N ILE A 162 3.77 -7.81 -3.83
CA ILE A 162 2.37 -7.41 -3.78
C ILE A 162 2.25 -5.89 -3.56
N GLY A 163 3.04 -5.33 -2.64
CA GLY A 163 3.11 -3.87 -2.44
C GLY A 163 3.51 -3.12 -3.71
N ASP A 164 4.51 -3.63 -4.42
CA ASP A 164 4.98 -3.09 -5.71
C ASP A 164 3.91 -3.20 -6.80
N ALA A 165 3.23 -4.36 -6.87
CA ALA A 165 2.13 -4.57 -7.80
C ALA A 165 0.98 -3.59 -7.55
N VAL A 166 0.60 -3.33 -6.29
CA VAL A 166 -0.45 -2.36 -5.95
C VAL A 166 -0.05 -0.94 -6.37
N LEU A 167 1.19 -0.54 -6.10
CA LEU A 167 1.71 0.77 -6.55
C LEU A 167 1.65 0.90 -8.08
N ARG A 168 2.06 -0.15 -8.80
CA ARG A 168 2.00 -0.18 -10.27
C ARG A 168 0.56 -0.18 -10.78
N TYR A 169 -0.35 -0.89 -10.11
CA TYR A 169 -1.76 -0.93 -10.45
C TYR A 169 -2.41 0.46 -10.35
N VAL A 170 -2.05 1.24 -9.34
CA VAL A 170 -2.49 2.65 -9.22
C VAL A 170 -2.06 3.49 -10.43
N LEU A 171 -0.83 3.30 -10.94
CA LEU A 171 -0.38 3.98 -12.16
C LEU A 171 -1.20 3.55 -13.39
N VAL A 172 -1.48 2.25 -13.53
CA VAL A 172 -2.28 1.70 -14.63
C VAL A 172 -3.72 2.23 -14.58
N MET A 173 -4.33 2.30 -13.39
CA MET A 173 -5.66 2.89 -13.22
C MET A 173 -5.68 4.36 -13.66
N ALA A 174 -4.68 5.15 -13.26
CA ALA A 174 -4.59 6.55 -13.67
C ALA A 174 -4.46 6.69 -15.19
N GLU A 175 -3.70 5.83 -15.84
CA GLU A 175 -3.60 5.83 -17.31
C GLU A 175 -4.94 5.50 -17.98
N ARG A 176 -5.68 4.50 -17.48
CA ARG A 176 -7.04 4.20 -17.97
C ARG A 176 -7.97 5.39 -17.82
N VAL A 177 -7.89 6.11 -16.69
CA VAL A 177 -8.65 7.34 -16.46
C VAL A 177 -8.31 8.44 -17.48
N ARG A 178 -7.03 8.62 -17.83
CA ARG A 178 -6.61 9.60 -18.85
C ARG A 178 -7.13 9.23 -20.23
N LEU A 179 -7.00 7.97 -20.62
CA LEU A 179 -7.49 7.49 -21.91
C LEU A 179 -8.99 7.72 -22.05
N PHE A 180 -9.76 7.41 -21.01
CA PHE A 180 -11.20 7.67 -20.97
C PHE A 180 -11.57 9.16 -21.09
N LYS A 181 -10.87 10.02 -20.34
CA LYS A 181 -11.10 11.48 -20.44
C LYS A 181 -10.75 12.01 -21.84
N SER A 182 -9.73 11.43 -22.49
CA SER A 182 -9.33 11.82 -23.84
C SER A 182 -10.36 11.40 -24.90
N SER A 183 -10.91 10.18 -24.79
CA SER A 183 -11.92 9.69 -25.74
C SER A 183 -13.23 10.48 -25.68
N GLN A 184 -13.67 10.90 -24.49
CA GLN A 184 -14.84 11.77 -24.33
C GLN A 184 -14.66 13.14 -25.00
N ARG A 185 -13.46 13.74 -24.91
CA ARG A 185 -13.18 15.05 -25.52
C ARG A 185 -13.23 15.01 -27.04
N THR A 186 -12.72 13.94 -27.65
CA THR A 186 -12.76 13.77 -29.12
C THR A 186 -14.18 13.58 -29.67
N CYS A 187 -15.12 13.04 -28.90
CA CYS A 187 -16.52 12.94 -29.32
C CYS A 187 -17.25 14.30 -29.27
N CYS A 188 -16.93 15.18 -28.33
CA CYS A 188 -17.59 16.48 -28.19
C CYS A 188 -17.00 17.59 -29.08
N ALA A 189 -15.76 17.43 -29.57
CA ALA A 189 -15.10 18.44 -30.42
C ALA A 189 -15.63 18.48 -31.88
N HIS A 190 -16.52 17.55 -32.25
CA HIS A 190 -17.13 17.49 -33.58
C HIS A 190 -18.53 18.13 -33.67
N GLU A 191 -19.04 18.73 -32.59
CA GLU A 191 -20.41 19.28 -32.57
C GLU A 191 -20.52 20.73 -33.09
N ASP A 192 -19.42 21.49 -33.23
CA ASP A 192 -19.48 22.87 -33.71
C ASP A 192 -19.63 23.02 -35.24
N ASN A 193 -19.81 21.93 -35.99
CA ASN A 193 -20.09 22.01 -37.42
C ASN A 193 -21.07 20.94 -37.96
N CYS A 194 -21.89 20.33 -37.10
CA CYS A 194 -22.91 19.37 -37.54
C CYS A 194 -24.28 20.05 -37.67
N GLU A 195 -24.44 20.83 -38.75
CA GLU A 195 -25.78 21.15 -39.25
C GLU A 195 -26.49 19.84 -39.61
N ARG A 196 -27.48 19.46 -38.79
CA ARG A 196 -28.64 18.62 -39.12
C ARG A 196 -28.43 17.63 -40.28
N ILE A 197 -27.61 16.61 -40.09
CA ILE A 197 -27.76 15.36 -40.82
C ILE A 197 -28.21 14.31 -39.82
N ALA A 198 -29.45 13.86 -40.00
CA ALA A 198 -30.00 12.72 -39.29
C ALA A 198 -29.15 11.48 -39.63
N CYS A 199 -28.20 11.16 -38.76
CA CYS A 199 -27.45 9.91 -38.84
C CYS A 199 -28.28 8.78 -38.22
N SER A 200 -29.27 8.32 -38.97
CA SER A 200 -29.85 7.00 -38.81
C SER A 200 -28.91 5.97 -39.48
N GLY A 201 -28.27 5.13 -38.66
CA GLY A 201 -27.67 3.87 -39.10
C GLY A 201 -26.28 3.96 -39.71
N MET A 202 -25.25 3.70 -38.91
CA MET A 202 -23.98 3.09 -39.37
C MET A 202 -23.23 2.48 -38.17
N ASP A 203 -23.17 1.15 -38.20
CA ASP A 203 -22.32 0.16 -37.53
C ASP A 203 -21.98 0.20 -36.02
N ASP A 204 -22.41 -0.89 -35.40
CA ASP A 204 -22.42 -1.32 -34.01
C ASP A 204 -21.03 -1.76 -33.47
N ARG A 205 -19.97 -1.02 -33.79
CA ARG A 205 -18.60 -1.25 -33.25
C ARG A 205 -18.05 -0.05 -32.49
N ASN A 206 -18.95 0.71 -31.87
CA ASN A 206 -18.56 1.65 -30.85
C ASN A 206 -18.42 0.87 -29.54
N ASP A 207 -17.24 0.27 -29.32
CA ASP A 207 -16.76 -0.11 -27.99
C ASP A 207 -16.73 1.18 -27.16
N LYS A 208 -17.90 1.60 -26.65
CA LYS A 208 -17.95 2.56 -25.56
C LYS A 208 -17.17 1.89 -24.45
N LEU A 209 -15.94 2.36 -24.25
CA LEU A 209 -15.17 2.14 -23.04
C LEU A 209 -15.98 2.74 -21.89
N ILE A 210 -16.99 2.01 -21.40
CA ILE A 210 -17.69 2.38 -20.19
C ILE A 210 -16.74 1.98 -19.06
N LEU A 211 -15.92 2.94 -18.62
CA LEU A 211 -15.16 2.78 -17.39
C LEU A 211 -16.11 2.99 -16.22
N GLU A 212 -16.74 1.91 -15.81
CA GLU A 212 -17.53 1.87 -14.58
C GLU A 212 -16.60 1.80 -13.36
N GLU A 213 -17.02 2.41 -12.26
CA GLU A 213 -16.31 2.34 -10.97
C GLU A 213 -15.99 0.89 -10.59
N ASP A 214 -16.95 -0.01 -10.83
CA ASP A 214 -16.82 -1.44 -10.54
C ASP A 214 -15.68 -2.10 -11.34
N MET A 215 -15.36 -1.62 -12.55
CA MET A 215 -14.25 -2.15 -13.34
C MET A 215 -12.87 -1.67 -12.84
N LEU A 216 -12.78 -0.44 -12.31
CA LEU A 216 -11.53 0.10 -11.75
C LEU A 216 -11.26 -0.42 -10.34
N MET A 217 -12.31 -0.73 -9.58
CA MET A 217 -12.23 -1.21 -8.20
C MET A 217 -12.45 -2.72 -8.07
N ASP A 218 -12.51 -3.46 -9.19
CA ASP A 218 -12.65 -4.91 -9.18
C ASP A 218 -11.44 -5.58 -8.54
N SER A 219 -11.68 -6.21 -7.39
CA SER A 219 -10.67 -6.95 -6.65
C SER A 219 -10.07 -8.13 -7.43
N THR A 220 -10.83 -8.72 -8.36
CA THR A 220 -10.37 -9.82 -9.22
C THR A 220 -9.32 -9.31 -10.21
N SER A 221 -9.60 -8.16 -10.84
CA SER A 221 -8.66 -7.48 -11.74
C SER A 221 -7.35 -7.11 -11.05
N LEU A 222 -7.40 -6.68 -9.78
CA LEU A 222 -6.18 -6.45 -9.00
C LEU A 222 -5.42 -7.77 -8.74
N ALA A 223 -6.11 -8.83 -8.32
CA ALA A 223 -5.46 -10.11 -8.05
C ALA A 223 -4.78 -10.68 -9.31
N GLU A 224 -5.45 -10.65 -10.46
CA GLU A 224 -4.84 -11.06 -11.73
C GLU A 224 -3.66 -10.17 -12.12
N PHE A 225 -3.75 -8.86 -11.87
CA PHE A 225 -2.63 -7.95 -12.07
C PHE A 225 -1.44 -8.31 -11.18
N VAL A 226 -1.67 -8.61 -9.90
CA VAL A 226 -0.62 -9.05 -8.95
C VAL A 226 0.04 -10.33 -9.45
N ARG A 227 -0.75 -11.33 -9.86
CA ARG A 227 -0.24 -12.59 -10.40
C ARG A 227 0.71 -12.35 -11.58
N ARG A 228 0.23 -11.61 -12.59
CA ARG A 228 1.05 -11.26 -13.76
C ARG A 228 2.31 -10.49 -13.39
N PHE A 229 2.18 -9.50 -12.51
CA PHE A 229 3.31 -8.68 -12.08
C PHE A 229 4.39 -9.51 -11.39
N VAL A 230 4.02 -10.46 -10.53
CA VAL A 230 4.98 -11.37 -9.86
C VAL A 230 5.71 -12.21 -10.89
N LEU A 231 4.98 -12.86 -11.80
CA LEU A 231 5.55 -13.73 -12.84
C LEU A 231 6.44 -12.96 -13.83
N GLU A 232 6.09 -11.71 -14.15
CA GLU A 232 6.88 -10.85 -15.04
C GLU A 232 8.17 -10.36 -14.36
N LYS A 233 8.15 -10.09 -13.04
CA LYS A 233 9.26 -9.47 -12.31
C LYS A 233 10.41 -10.41 -11.96
N GLU A 234 10.22 -11.73 -11.97
CA GLU A 234 11.33 -12.69 -11.87
C GLU A 234 12.42 -12.46 -12.94
N ASN A 235 12.08 -11.78 -14.04
CA ASN A 235 13.01 -11.45 -15.13
C ASN A 235 13.77 -10.11 -14.95
N HIS A 236 13.44 -9.29 -13.95
CA HIS A 236 14.07 -7.97 -13.75
C HIS A 236 14.24 -7.60 -12.26
N VAL A 237 15.39 -7.95 -11.69
CA VAL A 237 15.81 -7.48 -10.37
C VAL A 237 16.33 -6.05 -10.47
N CYS A 238 15.59 -5.08 -9.93
CA CYS A 238 16.03 -3.70 -9.80
C CYS A 238 16.54 -3.46 -8.37
N ASP A 239 17.86 -3.28 -8.26
CA ASP A 239 18.56 -2.80 -7.08
C ASP A 239 18.54 -1.27 -7.10
N SER A 240 17.78 -0.64 -6.21
CA SER A 240 17.90 0.81 -6.01
C SER A 240 17.65 1.19 -4.56
N SER A 241 18.74 1.45 -3.85
CA SER A 241 18.81 1.97 -2.48
C SER A 241 18.63 3.49 -2.40
N GLY A 242 17.97 4.09 -3.39
CA GLY A 242 17.67 5.52 -3.45
C GLY A 242 16.46 5.92 -2.63
N GLU A 243 16.37 7.21 -2.31
CA GLU A 243 15.17 7.81 -1.72
C GLU A 243 13.98 7.58 -2.67
N VAL A 244 12.95 6.88 -2.19
CA VAL A 244 11.80 6.51 -3.03
C VAL A 244 10.93 7.76 -3.23
N ASN A 245 11.07 8.39 -4.41
CA ASN A 245 10.16 9.45 -4.83
C ASN A 245 8.78 8.85 -5.15
N ALA A 246 7.76 9.26 -4.38
CA ALA A 246 6.39 8.78 -4.51
C ALA A 246 5.44 9.78 -5.21
N ASP A 247 5.96 10.79 -5.91
CA ASP A 247 5.17 11.83 -6.59
C ASP A 247 4.26 11.25 -7.67
N SER A 248 4.78 10.31 -8.47
CA SER A 248 4.02 9.63 -9.52
C SER A 248 2.85 8.83 -8.94
N PHE A 249 3.09 8.10 -7.85
CA PHE A 249 2.04 7.34 -7.15
C PHE A 249 1.02 8.27 -6.48
N CYS A 250 1.48 9.36 -5.85
CA CYS A 250 0.61 10.35 -5.23
C CYS A 250 -0.34 11.00 -6.24
N SER A 251 0.21 11.44 -7.39
CA SER A 251 -0.53 12.09 -8.46
C SER A 251 -1.50 11.12 -9.15
N ALA A 252 -1.06 9.90 -9.42
CA ALA A 252 -1.91 8.85 -9.98
C ALA A 252 -3.07 8.50 -9.03
N ALA A 253 -2.79 8.35 -7.73
CA ALA A 253 -3.83 8.11 -6.74
C ALA A 253 -4.85 9.25 -6.67
N LEU A 254 -4.39 10.51 -6.72
CA LEU A 254 -5.26 11.68 -6.76
C LEU A 254 -6.16 11.66 -7.99
N GLU A 255 -5.60 11.37 -9.15
CA GLU A 255 -6.32 11.35 -10.42
C GLU A 255 -7.42 10.29 -10.42
N VAL A 256 -7.12 9.07 -9.96
CA VAL A 256 -8.09 7.98 -9.87
C VAL A 256 -9.20 8.31 -8.86
N VAL A 257 -8.84 8.77 -7.65
CA VAL A 257 -9.84 9.12 -6.63
C VAL A 257 -10.73 10.27 -7.12
N THR A 258 -10.14 11.29 -7.75
CA THR A 258 -10.90 12.43 -8.28
C THR A 258 -11.87 12.01 -9.39
N PHE A 259 -11.45 11.08 -10.25
CA PHE A 259 -12.30 10.52 -11.29
C PHE A 259 -13.50 9.78 -10.69
N LEU A 260 -13.26 8.91 -9.71
CA LEU A 260 -14.31 8.10 -9.08
C LEU A 260 -15.27 8.92 -8.22
N ASP A 261 -14.77 9.91 -7.48
CA ASP A 261 -15.60 10.70 -6.57
C ASP A 261 -16.18 11.96 -7.24
N GLY A 262 -15.80 12.26 -8.48
CA GLY A 262 -16.11 13.51 -9.18
C GLY A 262 -15.47 14.76 -8.56
N ARG A 263 -14.64 14.61 -7.52
CA ARG A 263 -13.95 15.71 -6.81
C ARG A 263 -12.71 15.19 -6.09
N PRO A 264 -11.69 16.04 -5.86
CA PRO A 264 -10.52 15.64 -5.11
C PRO A 264 -10.88 15.31 -3.65
N PRO A 265 -10.15 14.37 -3.02
CA PRO A 265 -10.36 14.03 -1.61
C PRO A 265 -10.12 15.26 -0.73
N LYS A 266 -10.98 15.44 0.29
CA LYS A 266 -10.85 16.57 1.22
C LYS A 266 -9.51 16.49 1.94
N ALA A 267 -8.76 17.60 1.92
CA ALA A 267 -7.56 17.75 2.73
C ALA A 267 -7.91 17.52 4.21
N ARG A 268 -7.45 16.41 4.78
CA ARG A 268 -7.63 16.14 6.21
C ARG A 268 -6.59 16.94 6.98
N LYS A 269 -7.03 17.78 7.92
CA LYS A 269 -6.15 18.53 8.85
C LYS A 269 -5.27 17.64 9.75
N LYS A 270 -5.49 16.31 9.77
CA LYS A 270 -4.73 15.36 10.59
C LYS A 270 -4.25 14.21 9.71
N TYR A 271 -2.93 14.15 9.50
CA TYR A 271 -2.26 12.95 9.01
C TYR A 271 -2.38 11.88 10.08
N ARG A 272 -3.22 10.86 9.85
CA ARG A 272 -3.27 9.69 10.72
C ARG A 272 -2.30 8.66 10.16
N ILE A 273 -1.24 8.37 10.92
CA ILE A 273 -0.61 7.05 10.87
C ILE A 273 -1.71 6.08 11.32
N ASN A 274 -2.23 5.25 10.41
CA ASN A 274 -3.44 4.45 10.65
C ASN A 274 -3.25 3.43 11.77
#